data_AF-X0YKV4-F1
#
_entry.id   AF-X0YKV4-F1
#
_cell.length_a   1.000
_cell.length_b   1.000
_cell.length_c   1.000
_cell.angle_alpha   90.00
_cell.angle_beta   90.00
_cell.angle_gamma   90.00
#
_symmetry.space_group_name_H-M   'P 1'
#
loop_
_entity.id
_entity.type
_entity.pdbx_description
1 polymer ?
#
loop_
_entity_poly.entity_id
_entity_poly.type
_entity_poly.pdbx_seq_one_letter_code
_entity_poly.pdbx_strand_id
1 'polypeptide(L)'
;LTGVDRTKSYLEKARKQAETEGLKVEFIQEDMRSFCKPNTFDVAINLFTSFGYFEDIKDDKKVITNVYRSLKNNGIFLIDIMGKEVLARVFCERNWHEVDNNIVLEERKICKNWSWIDNRWILIKDGKKEEYKISHRIYSGVELVELLNECGFNMIDVYGDLTGEPYDHTAKRLILVAHKGKDRT
;
A
#
# COMPACT_ATOMS: atom_id res chain seq x y z
N LEU A 1 16.71 -9.11 1.91
CA LEU A 1 15.45 -8.32 1.92
C LEU A 1 15.78 -6.90 2.34
N THR A 2 15.14 -5.89 1.73
CA THR A 2 15.27 -4.49 2.14
C THR A 2 13.87 -3.96 2.47
N GLY A 3 13.69 -3.44 3.69
CA GLY A 3 12.46 -2.77 4.13
C GLY A 3 12.65 -1.26 4.16
N VAL A 4 11.69 -0.51 3.59
CA VAL A 4 11.74 0.96 3.51
C VAL A 4 10.47 1.53 4.11
N ASP A 5 10.62 2.43 5.08
CA ASP A 5 9.50 3.16 5.67
C ASP A 5 9.99 4.54 6.13
N ARG A 6 9.15 5.56 6.06
CA ARG A 6 9.50 6.90 6.57
C ARG A 6 9.49 6.97 8.11
N THR A 7 8.81 6.03 8.76
CA THR A 7 8.45 6.03 10.18
C THR A 7 9.48 5.27 10.99
N LYS A 8 10.35 6.03 11.66
CA LYS A 8 11.46 5.48 12.46
C LYS A 8 11.02 4.39 13.45
N SER A 9 9.94 4.62 14.19
CA SER A 9 9.46 3.68 15.21
C SER A 9 8.98 2.35 14.63
N TYR A 10 8.47 2.33 13.39
CA TYR A 10 8.08 1.09 12.71
C TYR A 10 9.31 0.27 12.32
N LEU A 11 10.33 0.94 11.78
CA LEU A 11 11.61 0.30 11.45
C LEU A 11 12.33 -0.23 12.68
N GLU A 12 12.29 0.48 13.81
CA GLU A 12 12.88 0.01 15.07
C GLU A 12 12.19 -1.26 15.58
N LYS A 13 10.85 -1.33 15.52
CA LYS A 13 10.11 -2.54 15.86
C LYS A 13 10.44 -3.70 14.91
N ALA A 14 10.45 -3.44 13.60
CA ALA A 14 10.77 -4.45 12.60
C ALA A 14 12.21 -4.98 12.75
N ARG A 15 13.17 -4.11 13.07
CA ARG A 15 14.56 -4.51 13.32
C ARG A 15 14.69 -5.43 14.53
N LYS A 16 14.04 -5.09 15.65
CA LYS A 16 14.02 -5.94 16.85
C LYS A 16 13.41 -7.32 16.56
N GLN A 17 12.33 -7.37 15.78
CA GLN A 17 11.71 -8.63 15.41
C GLN A 17 12.64 -9.47 14.52
N ALA A 18 13.26 -8.85 13.50
CA ALA A 18 14.22 -9.52 12.62
C ALA A 18 15.44 -10.06 13.40
N GLU A 19 15.97 -9.30 14.36
CA GLU A 19 17.05 -9.75 15.24
C GLU A 19 16.62 -10.96 16.08
N THR A 20 15.42 -10.93 16.65
CA THR A 20 14.85 -12.03 17.44
C THR A 20 14.68 -13.30 16.62
N GLU A 21 14.31 -13.16 15.35
CA GLU A 21 14.12 -14.27 14.40
C GLU A 21 15.42 -14.66 13.66
N GLY A 22 16.55 -13.98 13.90
CA GLY A 22 17.82 -14.23 13.24
C GLY A 22 17.84 -13.88 11.74
N LEU A 23 16.93 -13.01 11.29
CA LEU A 23 16.79 -12.61 9.89
C LEU A 23 17.74 -11.48 9.52
N LYS A 24 18.39 -11.60 8.35
CA LYS A 24 19.23 -10.55 7.77
C LYS A 24 18.40 -9.66 6.85
N VAL A 25 17.97 -8.51 7.37
CA VAL A 25 17.16 -7.52 6.65
C VAL A 25 17.81 -6.14 6.73
N GLU A 26 17.94 -5.48 5.58
CA GLU A 26 18.34 -4.07 5.51
C GLU A 26 17.11 -3.20 5.76
N PHE A 27 17.15 -2.29 6.73
CA PHE A 27 16.05 -1.35 7.01
C PHE A 27 16.50 0.07 6.72
N ILE A 28 15.78 0.78 5.84
CA ILE A 28 16.10 2.13 5.38
C ILE A 28 14.97 3.08 5.76
N GLN A 29 15.32 4.15 6.48
CA GLN A 29 14.36 5.20 6.81
C GLN A 29 14.30 6.23 5.68
N GLU A 30 13.34 6.09 4.77
CA GLU A 30 13.21 6.97 3.61
C GLU A 30 11.75 7.08 3.12
N ASP A 31 11.44 8.21 2.48
CA ASP A 31 10.16 8.40 1.78
C ASP A 31 10.20 7.66 0.43
N MET A 32 9.15 6.90 0.13
CA MET A 32 9.03 6.13 -1.13
C MET A 32 9.11 7.00 -2.40
N ARG A 33 8.82 8.31 -2.32
CA ARG A 33 8.99 9.26 -3.43
C ARG A 33 10.45 9.57 -3.73
N SER A 34 11.38 9.22 -2.84
CA SER A 34 12.82 9.47 -2.99
C SER A 34 13.61 8.18 -3.11
N PHE A 35 13.21 7.12 -2.41
CA PHE A 35 13.91 5.84 -2.42
C PHE A 35 13.92 5.23 -3.83
N CYS A 36 15.12 4.97 -4.35
CA CYS A 36 15.33 4.26 -5.60
C CYS A 36 16.70 3.56 -5.56
N LYS A 37 16.71 2.24 -5.75
CA LYS A 37 17.95 1.46 -5.95
C LYS A 37 17.87 0.78 -7.33
N PRO A 38 18.34 1.45 -8.40
CA PRO A 38 18.11 0.99 -9.77
C PRO A 38 18.54 -0.47 -10.01
N ASN A 39 17.73 -1.23 -10.75
CA ASN A 39 18.01 -2.62 -11.18
C ASN A 39 18.49 -3.55 -10.06
N THR A 40 17.98 -3.39 -8.84
CA THR A 40 18.46 -4.10 -7.66
C THR A 40 17.56 -5.26 -7.27
N PHE A 41 16.24 -5.12 -7.39
CA PHE A 41 15.28 -6.07 -6.83
C PHE A 41 14.61 -6.93 -7.90
N ASP A 42 14.43 -8.21 -7.61
CA ASP A 42 13.62 -9.11 -8.44
C ASP A 42 12.12 -8.90 -8.17
N VAL A 43 11.76 -8.56 -6.93
CA VAL A 43 10.39 -8.31 -6.49
C VAL A 43 10.33 -7.07 -5.59
N ALA A 44 9.35 -6.22 -5.80
CA ALA A 44 8.94 -5.15 -4.91
C ALA A 44 7.51 -5.41 -4.42
N ILE A 45 7.25 -5.12 -3.14
CA ILE A 45 5.96 -5.42 -2.50
C ILE A 45 5.50 -4.19 -1.71
N ASN A 46 4.26 -3.73 -1.94
CA ASN A 46 3.58 -2.70 -1.17
C ASN A 46 2.25 -3.26 -0.65
N LEU A 47 2.16 -3.51 0.67
CA LEU A 47 1.04 -4.25 1.27
C LEU A 47 0.12 -3.36 2.11
N PHE A 48 -1.09 -3.84 2.34
CA PHE A 48 -2.02 -3.33 3.34
C PHE A 48 -2.42 -1.86 3.16
N THR A 49 -2.69 -1.45 1.92
CA THR A 49 -3.08 -0.08 1.57
C THR A 49 -1.99 0.94 1.89
N SER A 50 -0.72 0.57 1.67
CA SER A 50 0.44 1.45 1.87
C SER A 50 0.77 2.33 0.64
N PHE A 51 -0.23 2.69 -0.14
CA PHE A 51 -0.12 3.51 -1.36
C PHE A 51 -1.30 4.48 -1.49
N GLY A 52 -1.10 5.61 -2.16
CA GLY A 52 -2.14 6.63 -2.39
C GLY A 52 -2.18 7.76 -1.34
N TYR A 53 -1.16 7.89 -0.48
CA TYR A 53 -1.13 8.89 0.59
C TYR A 53 -0.87 10.34 0.12
N PHE A 54 -0.53 10.55 -1.15
CA PHE A 54 -0.09 11.86 -1.65
C PHE A 54 -1.23 12.62 -2.34
N GLU A 55 -1.36 13.92 -2.06
CA GLU A 55 -2.43 14.75 -2.64
C GLU A 55 -2.30 14.94 -4.15
N ASP A 56 -1.06 15.16 -4.64
CA ASP A 56 -0.77 15.24 -6.07
C ASP A 56 -0.57 13.82 -6.64
N ILE A 57 -1.32 13.48 -7.69
CA ILE A 57 -1.20 12.21 -8.42
C ILE A 57 0.21 12.01 -9.00
N LYS A 58 0.95 13.10 -9.26
CA LYS A 58 2.34 13.02 -9.73
C LYS A 58 3.27 12.37 -8.71
N ASP A 59 2.97 12.50 -7.42
CA ASP A 59 3.75 11.86 -6.36
C ASP A 59 3.50 10.35 -6.34
N ASP A 60 2.26 9.89 -6.52
CA ASP A 60 1.94 8.48 -6.70
C ASP A 60 2.65 7.89 -7.93
N LYS A 61 2.63 8.61 -9.06
CA LYS A 61 3.41 8.24 -10.27
C LYS A 61 4.91 8.16 -9.99
N LYS A 62 5.44 9.09 -9.20
CA LYS A 62 6.86 9.12 -8.82
C LYS A 62 7.24 7.87 -8.02
N VAL A 63 6.40 7.45 -7.07
CA VAL A 63 6.61 6.20 -6.33
C VAL A 63 6.64 5.00 -7.25
N ILE A 64 5.65 4.85 -8.13
CA ILE A 64 5.60 3.73 -9.08
C ILE A 64 6.82 3.75 -10.01
N THR A 65 7.22 4.92 -10.50
CA THR A 65 8.42 5.09 -11.33
C THR A 65 9.69 4.68 -10.59
N ASN A 66 9.83 5.05 -9.32
CA ASN A 66 10.97 4.64 -8.48
C ASN A 66 11.00 3.12 -8.28
N VAL A 67 9.83 2.50 -8.05
CA VAL A 67 9.70 1.04 -7.96
C VAL A 67 10.10 0.39 -9.28
N TYR A 68 9.55 0.84 -10.41
CA TYR A 68 9.89 0.35 -11.74
C TYR A 68 11.40 0.44 -12.03
N ARG A 69 12.03 1.57 -11.70
CA ARG A 69 13.49 1.76 -11.85
C ARG A 69 14.27 0.82 -10.94
N SER A 70 13.77 0.55 -9.73
CA SER A 70 14.45 -0.30 -8.76
C SER A 70 14.36 -1.80 -9.07
N LEU A 71 13.37 -2.20 -9.86
CA LEU A 71 13.23 -3.56 -10.35
C LEU A 71 14.26 -3.88 -11.43
N LYS A 72 14.78 -5.11 -11.42
CA LYS A 72 15.51 -5.69 -12.55
C LYS A 72 14.57 -5.93 -13.75
N ASN A 73 15.14 -6.24 -14.91
CA ASN A 73 14.36 -6.74 -16.04
C ASN A 73 13.59 -8.01 -15.64
N ASN A 74 12.32 -8.11 -16.05
CA ASN A 74 11.37 -9.14 -15.63
C ASN A 74 11.02 -9.09 -14.12
N GLY A 75 11.36 -8.00 -13.43
CA GLY A 75 11.00 -7.83 -12.02
C GLY A 75 9.50 -7.63 -11.85
N ILE A 76 9.01 -7.95 -10.65
CA ILE A 76 7.58 -7.94 -10.32
C ILE A 76 7.31 -6.88 -9.25
N PHE A 77 6.25 -6.09 -9.43
CA PHE A 77 5.69 -5.24 -8.40
C PHE A 77 4.33 -5.78 -7.96
N LEU A 78 4.21 -6.16 -6.69
CA LEU A 78 2.94 -6.48 -6.07
C LEU A 78 2.46 -5.30 -5.25
N ILE A 79 1.25 -4.82 -5.55
CA ILE A 79 0.55 -3.80 -4.77
C ILE A 79 -0.77 -4.34 -4.24
N ASP A 80 -1.00 -4.11 -2.95
CA ASP A 80 -2.20 -4.52 -2.24
C ASP A 80 -2.86 -3.31 -1.56
N ILE A 81 -4.05 -2.95 -2.02
CA ILE A 81 -4.86 -1.88 -1.45
C ILE A 81 -6.32 -2.29 -1.22
N MET A 82 -7.02 -1.50 -0.40
CA MET A 82 -8.48 -1.55 -0.38
C MET A 82 -9.01 -0.89 -1.66
N GLY A 83 -9.51 -1.69 -2.60
CA GLY A 83 -10.04 -1.21 -3.87
C GLY A 83 -11.36 -0.45 -3.72
N LYS A 84 -11.63 0.50 -4.62
CA LYS A 84 -12.83 1.34 -4.61
C LYS A 84 -14.12 0.53 -4.67
N GLU A 85 -14.15 -0.50 -5.49
CA GLU A 85 -15.29 -1.40 -5.74
C GLU A 85 -15.58 -2.24 -4.49
N VAL A 86 -14.52 -2.75 -3.86
CA VAL A 86 -14.62 -3.49 -2.59
C VAL A 86 -15.13 -2.57 -1.49
N LEU A 87 -14.49 -1.41 -1.34
CA LEU A 87 -14.86 -0.42 -0.35
C LEU A 87 -16.32 0.02 -0.52
N ALA A 88 -16.77 0.27 -1.74
CA ALA A 88 -18.15 0.66 -2.03
C ALA A 88 -19.17 -0.37 -1.56
N ARG A 89 -18.83 -1.67 -1.64
CA ARG A 89 -19.68 -2.76 -1.19
C ARG A 89 -19.73 -2.91 0.33
N VAL A 90 -18.60 -2.70 1.00
CA VAL A 90 -18.45 -2.99 2.46
C VAL A 90 -18.36 -1.73 3.32
N PHE A 91 -18.56 -0.55 2.75
CA PHE A 91 -18.31 0.72 3.43
C PHE A 91 -19.11 0.83 4.72
N CYS A 92 -18.41 1.15 5.80
CA CYS A 92 -19.00 1.45 7.09
C CYS A 92 -18.40 2.76 7.59
N GLU A 93 -19.23 3.82 7.68
CA GLU A 93 -18.80 5.16 8.05
C GLU A 93 -18.17 5.18 9.45
N ARG A 94 -18.77 4.45 10.39
CA ARG A 94 -18.30 4.35 11.77
C ARG A 94 -18.24 2.91 12.19
N ASN A 95 -17.06 2.49 12.66
CA ASN A 95 -16.84 1.14 13.17
C ASN A 95 -16.03 1.19 14.46
N TRP A 96 -15.99 0.08 15.18
CA TRP A 96 -15.08 -0.10 16.29
C TRP A 96 -14.67 -1.55 16.43
N HIS A 97 -13.52 -1.78 17.05
CA HIS A 97 -13.03 -3.12 17.37
C HIS A 97 -12.05 -3.06 18.55
N GLU A 98 -11.78 -4.21 19.16
CA GLU A 98 -10.80 -4.36 20.23
C GLU A 98 -9.47 -4.91 19.69
N VAL A 99 -8.35 -4.32 20.14
CA VAL A 99 -6.99 -4.78 19.85
C VAL A 99 -6.16 -4.70 21.12
N ASP A 100 -5.61 -5.83 21.57
CA ASP A 100 -4.79 -5.92 22.78
C ASP A 100 -5.43 -5.27 24.02
N ASN A 101 -6.73 -5.53 24.25
CA ASN A 101 -7.56 -4.92 25.29
C ASN A 101 -7.75 -3.39 25.18
N ASN A 102 -7.41 -2.79 24.03
CA ASN A 102 -7.68 -1.39 23.72
C ASN A 102 -8.86 -1.29 22.76
N ILE A 103 -9.62 -0.20 22.84
CA ILE A 103 -10.73 0.06 21.90
C ILE A 103 -10.22 0.97 20.80
N VAL A 104 -10.44 0.57 19.55
CA VAL A 104 -10.23 1.41 18.36
C VAL A 104 -11.57 1.81 17.81
N LEU A 105 -11.85 3.12 17.78
CA LEU A 105 -12.99 3.69 17.07
C LEU A 105 -12.51 4.26 15.75
N GLU A 106 -13.27 4.01 14.68
CA GLU A 106 -12.94 4.44 13.33
C GLU A 106 -14.09 5.28 12.77
N GLU A 107 -13.77 6.42 12.20
CA GLU A 107 -14.69 7.24 11.41
C GLU A 107 -14.08 7.48 10.03
N ARG A 108 -14.87 7.26 8.98
CA ARG A 108 -14.47 7.30 7.58
C ARG A 108 -15.37 8.24 6.81
N LYS A 109 -14.81 9.05 5.93
CA LYS A 109 -15.58 9.91 5.04
C LYS A 109 -15.07 9.78 3.60
N ILE A 110 -15.97 9.39 2.70
CA ILE A 110 -15.69 9.42 1.26
C ILE A 110 -15.76 10.87 0.76
N CYS A 111 -14.72 11.28 0.05
CA CYS A 111 -14.48 12.64 -0.40
C CYS A 111 -14.14 12.64 -1.90
N LYS A 112 -14.15 13.84 -2.52
CA LYS A 112 -13.70 14.08 -3.90
C LYS A 112 -14.28 13.08 -4.90
N ASN A 113 -15.61 12.87 -4.89
CA ASN A 113 -16.31 11.96 -5.81
C ASN A 113 -15.71 10.54 -5.82
N TRP A 114 -15.57 9.92 -4.65
CA TRP A 114 -15.02 8.55 -4.49
C TRP A 114 -13.54 8.37 -4.84
N SER A 115 -12.81 9.46 -5.10
CA SER A 115 -11.35 9.37 -5.31
C SER A 115 -10.55 9.47 -4.01
N TRP A 116 -11.16 9.81 -2.88
CA TRP A 116 -10.45 10.09 -1.64
C TRP A 116 -11.23 9.63 -0.42
N ILE A 117 -10.52 9.21 0.63
CA ILE A 117 -11.09 8.87 1.92
C ILE A 117 -10.31 9.55 3.05
N ASP A 118 -11.04 10.19 3.95
CA ASP A 118 -10.51 10.66 5.23
C ASP A 118 -10.84 9.62 6.30
N ASN A 119 -9.82 9.16 7.03
CA ASN A 119 -9.95 8.24 8.14
C ASN A 119 -9.53 8.93 9.43
N ARG A 120 -10.31 8.73 10.48
CA ARG A 120 -10.04 9.18 11.83
C ARG A 120 -10.10 7.97 12.74
N TRP A 121 -8.99 7.65 13.38
CA TRP A 121 -8.89 6.57 14.35
C TRP A 121 -8.72 7.15 15.74
N ILE A 122 -9.49 6.63 16.68
CA ILE A 122 -9.41 7.00 18.09
C ILE A 122 -9.06 5.74 18.86
N LEU A 123 -7.85 5.69 19.41
CA LEU A 123 -7.40 4.64 20.29
C LEU A 123 -7.74 5.04 21.74
N ILE A 124 -8.48 4.18 22.44
CA ILE A 124 -8.74 4.29 23.87
C ILE A 124 -7.88 3.23 24.57
N LYS A 125 -6.88 3.70 25.30
CA LYS A 125 -5.92 2.86 26.04
C LYS A 125 -5.74 3.41 27.44
N ASP A 126 -5.97 2.57 28.45
CA ASP A 126 -5.82 2.94 29.87
C ASP A 126 -6.57 4.23 30.24
N GLY A 127 -7.79 4.40 29.69
CA GLY A 127 -8.62 5.60 29.87
C GLY A 127 -8.13 6.86 29.13
N LYS A 128 -7.02 6.76 28.39
CA LYS A 128 -6.50 7.85 27.55
C LYS A 128 -6.96 7.70 26.11
N LYS A 129 -7.23 8.85 25.50
CA LYS A 129 -7.61 8.96 24.09
C LYS A 129 -6.42 9.44 23.27
N GLU A 130 -6.05 8.67 22.26
CA GLU A 130 -5.13 9.10 21.19
C GLU A 130 -5.89 9.14 19.86
N GLU A 131 -5.62 10.16 19.05
CA GLU A 131 -6.33 10.38 17.80
C GLU A 131 -5.36 10.47 16.63
N TYR A 132 -5.65 9.72 15.57
CA TYR A 132 -4.86 9.63 14.35
C TYR A 132 -5.75 9.95 13.15
N LYS A 133 -5.23 10.74 12.22
CA LYS A 133 -5.93 11.08 10.98
C LYS A 133 -5.07 10.67 9.80
N ILE A 134 -5.65 9.91 8.89
CA ILE A 134 -4.98 9.43 7.68
C ILE A 134 -5.96 9.59 6.53
N SER A 135 -5.51 10.28 5.50
CA SER A 135 -6.27 10.42 4.27
C SER A 135 -5.48 9.86 3.11
N HIS A 136 -6.18 9.22 2.19
CA HIS A 136 -5.56 8.63 1.01
C HIS A 136 -6.52 8.59 -0.16
N ARG A 137 -5.95 8.48 -1.36
CA ARG A 137 -6.64 8.21 -2.59
C ARG A 137 -7.16 6.79 -2.61
N ILE A 138 -8.37 6.62 -3.12
CA ILE A 138 -8.96 5.30 -3.37
C ILE A 138 -8.91 5.07 -4.87
N TYR A 139 -8.35 3.94 -5.26
CA TYR A 139 -8.25 3.53 -6.65
C TYR A 139 -9.27 2.45 -6.99
N SER A 140 -9.92 2.59 -8.14
CA SER A 140 -10.58 1.45 -8.79
C SER A 140 -9.53 0.51 -9.38
N GLY A 141 -9.95 -0.72 -9.73
CA GLY A 141 -9.07 -1.66 -10.44
C GLY A 141 -8.55 -1.06 -11.74
N VAL A 142 -9.44 -0.41 -12.51
CA VAL A 142 -9.10 0.24 -13.79
C VAL A 142 -8.11 1.39 -13.60
N GLU A 143 -8.37 2.29 -12.64
CA GLU A 143 -7.50 3.46 -12.40
C GLU A 143 -6.08 3.05 -12.00
N LEU A 144 -5.94 2.01 -11.17
CA LEU A 144 -4.61 1.56 -10.75
C LEU A 144 -3.86 0.82 -11.86
N VAL A 145 -4.57 0.05 -12.70
CA VAL A 145 -3.99 -0.55 -13.91
C VAL A 145 -3.49 0.53 -14.86
N GLU A 146 -4.30 1.56 -15.14
CA GLU A 146 -3.91 2.68 -15.99
C GLU A 146 -2.68 3.41 -15.44
N LEU A 147 -2.66 3.71 -14.15
CA LEU A 147 -1.54 4.36 -13.50
C LEU A 147 -0.23 3.56 -13.60
N LEU A 148 -0.29 2.24 -13.40
CA LEU A 148 0.87 1.35 -13.55
C LEU A 148 1.35 1.29 -15.01
N ASN A 149 0.42 1.23 -15.96
CA ASN A 149 0.73 1.25 -17.40
C ASN A 149 1.47 2.54 -17.80
N GLU A 150 0.99 3.69 -17.33
CA GLU A 150 1.64 4.99 -17.57
C GLU A 150 3.08 5.06 -17.02
N CYS A 151 3.41 4.25 -16.01
CA CYS A 151 4.76 4.16 -15.44
C CYS A 151 5.63 3.06 -16.06
N GLY A 152 5.16 2.37 -17.12
CA GLY A 152 5.95 1.44 -17.93
C GLY A 152 5.76 -0.04 -17.63
N PHE A 153 4.90 -0.41 -16.66
CA PHE A 153 4.47 -1.79 -16.52
C PHE A 153 3.56 -2.16 -17.71
N ASN A 154 3.67 -3.36 -18.26
CA ASN A 154 2.97 -3.72 -19.51
C ASN A 154 2.16 -5.02 -19.44
N MET A 155 2.34 -5.79 -18.38
CA MET A 155 1.56 -6.98 -18.05
C MET A 155 1.18 -6.84 -16.59
N ILE A 156 -0.12 -6.75 -16.33
CA ILE A 156 -0.68 -6.46 -15.01
C ILE A 156 -1.83 -7.42 -14.78
N ASP A 157 -1.66 -8.33 -13.83
CA ASP A 157 -2.73 -9.19 -13.37
C ASP A 157 -3.46 -8.53 -12.18
N VAL A 158 -4.77 -8.74 -12.08
CA VAL A 158 -5.63 -8.15 -11.05
C VAL A 158 -6.37 -9.26 -10.30
N TYR A 159 -6.19 -9.31 -8.99
CA TYR A 159 -6.74 -10.34 -8.10
C TYR A 159 -7.55 -9.74 -6.95
N GLY A 160 -8.52 -10.52 -6.47
CA GLY A 160 -9.43 -10.19 -5.38
C GLY A 160 -8.89 -10.45 -3.98
N ASP A 161 -7.81 -11.21 -3.86
CA ASP A 161 -7.04 -11.41 -2.62
C ASP A 161 -5.64 -11.99 -2.90
N LEU A 162 -4.86 -12.21 -1.84
CA LEU A 162 -3.49 -12.73 -1.93
C LEU A 162 -3.41 -14.23 -2.29
N THR A 163 -4.54 -14.94 -2.38
CA THR A 163 -4.55 -16.34 -2.85
C THR A 163 -4.66 -16.45 -4.37
N GLY A 164 -4.90 -15.33 -5.06
CA GLY A 164 -4.98 -15.28 -6.52
C GLY A 164 -6.41 -15.46 -7.05
N GLU A 165 -7.43 -15.31 -6.21
CA GLU A 165 -8.82 -15.32 -6.65
C GLU A 165 -9.09 -14.14 -7.62
N PRO A 166 -10.03 -14.28 -8.57
CA PRO A 166 -10.36 -13.20 -9.50
C PRO A 166 -10.79 -11.90 -8.80
N TYR A 167 -10.43 -10.76 -9.39
CA TYR A 167 -10.96 -9.47 -8.95
C TYR A 167 -12.39 -9.27 -9.47
N ASP A 168 -13.38 -9.67 -8.67
CA ASP A 168 -14.80 -9.56 -9.01
C ASP A 168 -15.66 -9.01 -7.86
N HIS A 169 -16.99 -9.13 -7.99
CA HIS A 169 -17.95 -8.69 -6.98
C HIS A 169 -17.82 -9.34 -5.59
N THR A 170 -16.99 -10.37 -5.42
CA THR A 170 -16.67 -11.03 -4.15
C THR A 170 -15.28 -10.68 -3.61
N ALA A 171 -14.45 -9.99 -4.40
CA ALA A 171 -13.08 -9.61 -4.07
C ALA A 171 -12.98 -8.94 -2.70
N LYS A 172 -12.01 -9.33 -1.88
CA LYS A 172 -11.82 -8.78 -0.53
C LYS A 172 -10.83 -7.61 -0.50
N ARG A 173 -9.92 -7.57 -1.47
CA ARG A 173 -8.88 -6.55 -1.66
C ARG A 173 -8.65 -6.36 -3.16
N LEU A 174 -7.96 -5.29 -3.52
CA LEU A 174 -7.49 -5.07 -4.89
C LEU A 174 -5.97 -5.33 -4.89
N ILE A 175 -5.59 -6.46 -5.49
CA ILE A 175 -4.20 -6.89 -5.62
C ILE A 175 -3.81 -6.76 -7.08
N LEU A 176 -2.72 -6.06 -7.38
CA LEU A 176 -2.15 -6.04 -8.73
C LEU A 176 -0.75 -6.62 -8.71
N VAL A 177 -0.47 -7.46 -9.68
CA VAL A 177 0.86 -8.01 -9.95
C VAL A 177 1.32 -7.45 -11.30
N ALA A 178 2.21 -6.48 -11.25
CA ALA A 178 2.70 -5.74 -12.41
C ALA A 178 4.12 -6.18 -12.79
N HIS A 179 4.32 -6.50 -14.06
CA HIS A 179 5.58 -7.01 -14.58
C HIS A 179 6.35 -5.93 -15.33
N LYS A 180 7.62 -5.74 -14.97
CA LYS A 180 8.57 -4.92 -15.73
C LYS A 180 9.03 -5.72 -16.95
N GLY A 181 8.63 -5.27 -18.14
CA GLY A 181 9.11 -5.84 -19.40
C GLY A 181 10.62 -5.67 -19.59
N LYS A 182 11.20 -6.41 -20.53
CA LYS A 182 12.55 -6.11 -21.02
C LYS A 182 12.52 -4.77 -21.75
N ASP A 183 13.49 -3.91 -21.47
CA ASP A 183 13.77 -2.77 -22.35
C ASP A 183 13.96 -3.31 -23.77
N ARG A 184 13.13 -2.84 -24.71
CA ARG A 184 13.35 -3.10 -26.14
C ARG A 184 14.58 -2.28 -26.53
N THR A 185 15.73 -2.96 -26.51
CA THR A 185 16.98 -2.44 -27.08
C THR A 185 16.96 -2.57 -28.59
#